data_AF-A0A4S4KCA2-F1
#
_entry.id   AF-A0A4S4KCA2-F1
#
_cell.length_a   1.000
_cell.length_b   1.000
_cell.length_c   1.000
_cell.angle_alpha   90.00
_cell.angle_beta   90.00
_cell.angle_gamma   90.00
#
_symmetry.space_group_name_H-M   'P 1'
#
loop_
_entity.id
_entity.type
_entity.pdbx_description
1 polymer ?
#
loop_
_entity_poly.entity_id
_entity_poly.type
_entity_poly.pdbx_seq_one_letter_code
_entity_poly.pdbx_strand_id
1 'polypeptide(L)'
;MSTVTPALPRRQTARSVLSSTSERQPPPPKSSKPVTLAGRLLFPNLPPDVDLPPLLVSPSATPELNKELYDFIAIALRAYIHPWWTKITRYDKEFLPAITRVLTAVIRTFEARIVKTDLSPLLLHDLPTLLAQHYADYRSAQAKLHTSYAAGGSATLPQLFHNLQPHMALSAEGKVDEAYIRQALDDVLKACLPEEDYEPESERYIIREILVKVILHSIIPKVTQPWFIHQTVLNLVGREPDAEQRSEVCSLFDLSAHLYMEILEMEL
;
A
#
# COMPACT_ATOMS: atom_id res chain seq x y z
N MET A 1 29.35 -80.55 -29.73
CA MET A 1 30.78 -80.71 -30.07
C MET A 1 30.89 -80.52 -31.58
N SER A 2 31.55 -79.55 -32.16
CA SER A 2 32.32 -78.39 -31.68
C SER A 2 32.35 -77.40 -32.85
N THR A 3 31.79 -76.20 -32.67
CA THR A 3 31.86 -75.12 -33.67
C THR A 3 33.13 -74.32 -33.41
N VAL A 4 34.09 -74.41 -34.33
CA VAL A 4 35.37 -73.70 -34.29
C VAL A 4 35.22 -72.38 -35.05
N THR A 5 35.41 -71.28 -34.33
CA THR A 5 35.43 -69.90 -34.80
C THR A 5 36.77 -69.59 -35.51
N PRO A 6 36.80 -68.93 -36.68
CA PRO A 6 37.99 -68.24 -37.15
C PRO A 6 37.87 -66.71 -36.98
N ALA A 7 38.97 -66.12 -36.54
CA ALA A 7 39.15 -64.70 -36.24
C ALA A 7 39.18 -63.81 -37.51
N LEU A 8 38.63 -62.60 -37.39
CA LEU A 8 38.69 -61.55 -38.41
C LEU A 8 40.01 -60.75 -38.34
N PRO A 9 40.56 -60.28 -39.48
CA PRO A 9 41.77 -59.48 -39.49
C PRO A 9 41.53 -57.99 -39.21
N ARG A 10 42.52 -57.43 -38.51
CA ARG A 10 42.74 -56.02 -38.16
C ARG A 10 42.64 -55.08 -39.37
N ARG A 11 41.74 -54.09 -39.32
CA ARG A 11 41.61 -53.04 -40.35
C ARG A 11 42.20 -51.71 -39.88
N GLN A 12 42.84 -51.05 -40.84
CA GLN A 12 43.79 -49.96 -40.74
C GLN A 12 43.20 -48.65 -40.21
N THR A 13 44.02 -47.92 -39.46
CA THR A 13 43.86 -46.51 -39.15
C THR A 13 44.00 -45.67 -40.42
N ALA A 14 42.93 -44.98 -40.82
CA ALA A 14 42.98 -43.90 -41.80
C ALA A 14 42.80 -42.55 -41.09
N ARG A 15 43.71 -41.62 -41.40
CA ARG A 15 43.73 -40.24 -40.91
C ARG A 15 42.73 -39.36 -41.68
N SER A 16 42.10 -38.46 -40.92
CA SER A 16 41.79 -37.06 -41.25
C SER A 16 40.69 -36.73 -42.29
N VAL A 17 39.62 -36.09 -41.82
CA VAL A 17 39.10 -34.85 -42.46
C VAL A 17 38.62 -33.90 -41.35
N LEU A 18 39.11 -32.67 -41.41
CA LEU A 18 38.71 -31.52 -40.59
C LEU A 18 37.28 -31.06 -40.94
N SER A 19 36.67 -30.38 -39.95
CA SER A 19 35.79 -29.19 -40.08
C SER A 19 34.37 -29.39 -39.56
N SER A 20 34.11 -28.92 -38.35
CA SER A 20 33.30 -27.71 -38.15
C SER A 20 33.24 -27.46 -36.65
N THR A 21 33.87 -26.36 -36.24
CA THR A 21 33.55 -25.72 -34.96
C THR A 21 32.08 -25.34 -35.02
N SER A 22 31.22 -26.15 -34.39
CA SER A 22 29.89 -25.68 -34.00
C SER A 22 30.13 -24.56 -33.01
N GLU A 23 30.00 -23.32 -33.48
CA GLU A 23 29.85 -22.16 -32.63
C GLU A 23 28.77 -22.50 -31.61
N ARG A 24 29.21 -22.66 -30.37
CA ARG A 24 28.33 -22.81 -29.23
C ARG A 24 27.68 -21.45 -29.06
N GLN A 25 26.56 -21.26 -29.74
CA GLN A 25 25.72 -20.09 -29.58
C GLN A 25 25.42 -19.97 -28.08
N PRO A 26 25.83 -18.87 -27.42
CA PRO A 26 25.52 -18.71 -26.01
C PRO A 26 23.99 -18.74 -25.85
N PRO A 27 23.46 -19.36 -24.78
CA PRO A 27 22.03 -19.34 -24.54
C PRO A 27 21.55 -17.88 -24.52
N PRO A 28 20.35 -17.57 -25.06
CA PRO A 28 19.83 -16.22 -25.03
C PRO A 28 19.87 -15.69 -23.59
N PRO A 29 20.21 -14.41 -23.38
CA PRO A 29 20.28 -13.85 -22.04
C PRO A 29 18.90 -13.99 -21.40
N LYS A 30 18.81 -14.80 -20.34
CA LYS A 30 17.64 -14.84 -19.49
C LYS A 30 17.59 -13.50 -18.74
N SER A 31 17.02 -12.48 -19.36
CA SER A 31 16.60 -11.27 -18.64
C SER A 31 15.34 -11.59 -17.84
N SER A 32 15.40 -12.57 -16.94
CA SER A 32 14.27 -12.87 -16.07
C SER A 32 14.22 -11.78 -15.02
N LYS A 33 13.44 -10.72 -15.26
CA LYS A 33 13.07 -9.79 -14.22
C LYS A 33 12.49 -10.61 -13.05
N PRO A 34 12.90 -10.37 -11.79
CA PRO A 34 12.34 -11.10 -10.67
C PRO A 34 10.83 -10.82 -10.57
N VAL A 35 10.01 -11.87 -10.53
CA VAL A 35 8.55 -11.75 -10.41
C VAL A 35 8.21 -11.08 -9.09
N THR A 36 7.48 -9.96 -9.16
CA THR A 36 7.08 -9.20 -7.97
C THR A 36 6.02 -9.95 -7.16
N LEU A 37 5.86 -9.59 -5.88
CA LEU A 37 4.81 -10.14 -5.02
C LEU A 37 3.43 -9.92 -5.68
N ALA A 38 3.17 -8.70 -6.15
CA ALA A 38 1.95 -8.34 -6.83
C ALA A 38 1.71 -9.16 -8.09
N GLY A 39 2.72 -9.33 -8.95
CA GLY A 39 2.60 -10.17 -10.15
C GLY A 39 2.20 -11.59 -9.82
N ARG A 40 2.87 -12.21 -8.85
CA ARG A 40 2.58 -13.60 -8.45
C ARG A 40 1.20 -13.78 -7.81
N LEU A 41 0.75 -12.82 -7.00
CA LEU A 41 -0.46 -12.96 -6.20
C LEU A 41 -1.73 -12.51 -6.96
N LEU A 42 -1.62 -11.43 -7.71
CA LEU A 42 -2.76 -10.75 -8.34
C LEU A 42 -2.92 -11.15 -9.81
N PHE A 43 -1.84 -11.57 -10.47
CA PHE A 43 -1.80 -11.90 -11.89
C PHE A 43 -1.13 -13.26 -12.15
N PRO A 44 -1.67 -14.37 -11.59
CA PRO A 44 -1.04 -15.70 -11.66
C PRO A 44 -0.88 -16.24 -13.09
N ASN A 45 -1.69 -15.74 -14.03
CA ASN A 45 -1.71 -16.16 -15.43
C ASN A 45 -0.87 -15.24 -16.34
N LEU A 46 -0.25 -14.18 -15.80
CA LEU A 46 0.57 -13.24 -16.57
C LEU A 46 2.02 -13.79 -16.69
N PRO A 47 2.60 -13.82 -17.91
CA PRO A 47 3.98 -14.24 -18.09
C PRO A 47 4.98 -13.32 -17.37
N PRO A 48 6.11 -13.84 -16.85
CA PRO A 48 7.06 -13.06 -16.07
C PRO A 48 7.80 -11.98 -16.86
N ASP A 49 7.83 -12.08 -18.19
CA ASP A 49 8.49 -11.11 -19.08
C ASP A 49 7.57 -9.94 -19.45
N VAL A 50 6.28 -10.01 -19.09
CA VAL A 50 5.28 -8.98 -19.40
C VAL A 50 5.10 -8.06 -18.20
N ASP A 51 5.16 -6.75 -18.44
CA ASP A 51 4.93 -5.76 -17.38
C ASP A 51 3.46 -5.76 -16.93
N LEU A 52 3.23 -5.37 -15.67
CA LEU A 52 1.87 -5.33 -15.11
C LEU A 52 1.00 -4.33 -15.87
N PRO A 53 -0.31 -4.62 -16.07
CA PRO A 53 -1.22 -3.67 -16.68
C PRO A 53 -1.26 -2.38 -15.82
N PRO A 54 -1.41 -1.19 -16.42
CA PRO A 54 -1.48 0.05 -15.65
C PRO A 54 -2.75 0.07 -14.79
N LEU A 55 -2.62 0.35 -13.49
CA LEU A 55 -3.74 0.48 -12.58
C LEU A 55 -4.47 1.81 -12.84
N LEU A 56 -3.68 2.88 -12.81
CA LEU A 56 -4.09 4.26 -13.06
C LEU A 56 -4.07 4.56 -14.58
N VAL A 57 -5.08 5.28 -15.05
CA VAL A 57 -5.27 5.60 -16.48
C VAL A 57 -4.79 7.01 -16.83
N SER A 58 -4.64 7.89 -15.84
CA SER A 58 -4.23 9.28 -16.05
C SER A 58 -2.83 9.38 -16.68
N PRO A 59 -2.61 10.31 -17.64
CA PRO A 59 -1.29 10.52 -18.23
C PRO A 59 -0.24 11.03 -17.23
N SER A 60 -0.67 11.55 -16.07
CA SER A 60 0.22 11.96 -14.99
C SER A 60 0.63 10.81 -14.06
N ALA A 61 0.06 9.61 -14.23
CA ALA A 61 0.39 8.46 -13.39
C ALA A 61 1.75 7.89 -13.76
N THR A 62 2.67 7.89 -12.79
CA THR A 62 3.99 7.29 -12.98
C THR A 62 3.93 5.76 -12.88
N PRO A 63 4.79 5.03 -13.61
CA PRO A 63 4.84 3.58 -13.51
C PRO A 63 5.27 3.10 -12.11
N GLU A 64 6.08 3.88 -11.40
CA GLU A 64 6.50 3.60 -10.02
C GLU A 64 5.29 3.62 -9.08
N LEU A 65 4.39 4.60 -9.21
CA LEU A 65 3.19 4.67 -8.38
C LEU A 65 2.26 3.47 -8.64
N ASN A 66 2.09 3.07 -9.90
CA ASN A 66 1.32 1.87 -10.24
C ASN A 66 1.88 0.61 -9.56
N LYS A 67 3.21 0.46 -9.55
CA LYS A 67 3.87 -0.66 -8.88
C LYS A 67 3.60 -0.65 -7.37
N GLU A 68 3.78 0.49 -6.71
CA GLU A 68 3.56 0.61 -5.26
C GLU A 68 2.10 0.36 -4.87
N LEU A 69 1.13 0.82 -5.68
CA LEU A 69 -0.29 0.54 -5.45
C LEU A 69 -0.61 -0.94 -5.59
N TYR A 70 -0.06 -1.63 -6.59
CA TYR A 70 -0.24 -3.07 -6.72
C TYR A 70 0.42 -3.86 -5.59
N ASP A 71 1.62 -3.47 -5.15
CA ASP A 71 2.28 -4.08 -4.00
C ASP A 71 1.46 -3.85 -2.72
N PHE A 72 0.87 -2.67 -2.55
CA PHE A 72 -0.06 -2.38 -1.45
C PHE A 72 -1.31 -3.28 -1.48
N ILE A 73 -1.97 -3.41 -2.63
CA ILE A 73 -3.12 -4.31 -2.80
C ILE A 73 -2.72 -5.75 -2.48
N ALA A 74 -1.57 -6.21 -2.98
CA ALA A 74 -1.10 -7.57 -2.74
C ALA A 74 -0.83 -7.84 -1.24
N ILE A 75 -0.24 -6.89 -0.53
CA ILE A 75 -0.02 -7.00 0.91
C ILE A 75 -1.36 -7.01 1.66
N ALA A 76 -2.31 -6.13 1.30
CA ALA A 76 -3.63 -6.08 1.92
C ALA A 76 -4.40 -7.39 1.75
N LEU A 77 -4.46 -7.92 0.53
CA LEU A 77 -5.15 -9.19 0.25
C LEU A 77 -4.45 -10.37 0.93
N ARG A 78 -3.11 -10.37 0.98
CA ARG A 78 -2.35 -11.37 1.73
C ARG A 78 -2.65 -11.32 3.23
N ALA A 79 -2.85 -10.14 3.80
CA ALA A 79 -3.13 -9.98 5.22
C ALA A 79 -4.58 -10.34 5.57
N TYR A 80 -5.55 -9.89 4.77
CA TYR A 80 -6.97 -9.94 5.15
C TYR A 80 -7.78 -11.05 4.48
N ILE A 81 -7.27 -11.68 3.43
CA ILE A 81 -7.97 -12.75 2.70
C ILE A 81 -7.26 -14.10 2.86
N HIS A 82 -5.96 -14.15 2.60
CA HIS A 82 -5.21 -15.40 2.61
C HIS A 82 -5.37 -16.25 3.90
N PRO A 83 -5.38 -15.68 5.12
CA PRO A 83 -5.42 -16.49 6.37
C PRO A 83 -6.68 -17.32 6.56
N TRP A 84 -7.79 -16.94 5.93
CA TRP A 84 -9.06 -17.67 6.02
C TRP A 84 -9.44 -18.34 4.70
N TRP A 85 -9.14 -17.73 3.54
CA TRP A 85 -9.50 -18.32 2.24
C TRP A 85 -8.79 -19.65 1.99
N THR A 86 -7.51 -19.74 2.31
CA THR A 86 -6.71 -20.97 2.15
C THR A 86 -7.21 -22.15 3.00
N LYS A 87 -7.95 -21.87 4.08
CA LYS A 87 -8.58 -22.89 4.92
C LYS A 87 -9.86 -23.45 4.29
N ILE A 88 -10.53 -22.64 3.47
CA ILE A 88 -11.74 -23.04 2.75
C ILE A 88 -11.36 -23.74 1.44
N THR A 89 -10.43 -23.15 0.67
CA THR A 89 -9.99 -23.68 -0.62
C THR A 89 -8.47 -23.64 -0.74
N ARG A 90 -7.84 -24.82 -0.74
CA ARG A 90 -6.37 -24.96 -0.64
C ARG A 90 -5.60 -24.55 -1.89
N TYR A 91 -6.20 -24.68 -3.08
CA TYR A 91 -5.50 -24.51 -4.37
C TYR A 91 -6.14 -23.49 -5.31
N ASP A 92 -7.03 -22.65 -4.78
CA ASP A 92 -7.65 -21.61 -5.59
C ASP A 92 -6.70 -20.41 -5.75
N LYS A 93 -6.47 -20.06 -7.02
CA LYS A 93 -5.63 -18.94 -7.44
C LYS A 93 -6.43 -17.83 -8.12
N GLU A 94 -7.72 -18.01 -8.33
CA GLU A 94 -8.56 -17.11 -9.12
C GLU A 94 -9.28 -16.07 -8.25
N PHE A 95 -9.51 -16.35 -6.97
CA PHE A 95 -10.21 -15.43 -6.08
C PHE A 95 -9.50 -14.09 -5.85
N LEU A 96 -8.17 -14.09 -5.64
CA LEU A 96 -7.43 -12.85 -5.47
C LEU A 96 -7.39 -12.00 -6.75
N PRO A 97 -7.15 -12.58 -7.95
CA PRO A 97 -7.36 -11.88 -9.21
C PRO A 97 -8.77 -11.29 -9.38
N ALA A 98 -9.82 -12.03 -9.01
CA ALA A 98 -11.19 -11.54 -9.09
C ALA A 98 -11.41 -10.29 -8.22
N ILE A 99 -10.99 -10.33 -6.94
CA ILE A 99 -11.05 -9.15 -6.06
C ILE A 99 -10.22 -8.00 -6.64
N THR A 100 -9.05 -8.29 -7.19
CA THR A 100 -8.16 -7.28 -7.80
C THR A 100 -8.82 -6.58 -8.98
N ARG A 101 -9.58 -7.31 -9.81
CA ARG A 101 -10.36 -6.74 -10.92
C ARG A 101 -11.34 -5.69 -10.41
N VAL A 102 -12.10 -6.01 -9.36
CA VAL A 102 -13.09 -5.08 -8.80
C VAL A 102 -12.42 -3.90 -8.11
N LEU A 103 -11.36 -4.12 -7.31
CA LEU A 103 -10.58 -3.02 -6.73
C LEU A 103 -10.00 -2.10 -7.82
N THR A 104 -9.52 -2.66 -8.92
CA THR A 104 -9.02 -1.90 -10.07
C THR A 104 -10.14 -1.05 -10.70
N ALA A 105 -11.35 -1.61 -10.85
CA ALA A 105 -12.50 -0.85 -11.34
C ALA A 105 -12.85 0.32 -10.40
N VAL A 106 -12.90 0.08 -9.08
CA VAL A 106 -13.14 1.13 -8.08
C VAL A 106 -12.09 2.22 -8.16
N ILE A 107 -10.80 1.85 -8.16
CA ILE A 107 -9.67 2.80 -8.21
C ILE A 107 -9.72 3.65 -9.47
N ARG A 108 -9.99 3.06 -10.64
CA ARG A 108 -10.09 3.78 -11.92
C ARG A 108 -11.28 4.73 -11.97
N THR A 109 -12.45 4.29 -11.49
CA THR A 109 -13.62 5.19 -11.42
C THR A 109 -13.36 6.35 -10.46
N PHE A 110 -12.71 6.09 -9.33
CA PHE A 110 -12.35 7.11 -8.36
C PHE A 110 -11.32 8.09 -8.92
N GLU A 111 -10.25 7.60 -9.55
CA GLU A 111 -9.25 8.40 -10.25
C GLU A 111 -9.89 9.32 -11.29
N ALA A 112 -10.74 8.76 -12.17
CA ALA A 112 -11.40 9.53 -13.22
C ALA A 112 -12.26 10.68 -12.65
N ARG A 113 -12.89 10.46 -11.48
CA ARG A 113 -13.66 11.50 -10.79
C ARG A 113 -12.78 12.56 -10.17
N ILE A 114 -11.69 12.17 -9.52
CA ILE A 114 -10.72 13.10 -8.93
C ILE A 114 -10.13 14.00 -10.03
N VAL A 115 -9.68 13.42 -11.13
CA VAL A 115 -9.06 14.16 -12.25
C VAL A 115 -10.04 15.16 -12.88
N LYS A 116 -11.34 14.83 -12.91
CA LYS A 116 -12.39 15.70 -13.47
C LYS A 116 -12.85 16.80 -12.50
N THR A 117 -12.64 16.62 -11.20
CA THR A 117 -13.16 17.52 -10.17
C THR A 117 -12.18 18.64 -9.90
N ASP A 118 -12.64 19.89 -9.92
CA ASP A 118 -11.84 21.01 -9.45
C ASP A 118 -11.68 20.93 -7.93
N LEU A 119 -10.49 20.57 -7.48
CA LEU A 119 -10.15 20.45 -6.06
C LEU A 119 -9.77 21.80 -5.44
N SER A 120 -9.69 22.88 -6.20
CA SER A 120 -9.25 24.20 -5.69
C SER A 120 -10.08 24.69 -4.50
N PRO A 121 -11.43 24.61 -4.50
CA PRO A 121 -12.22 25.02 -3.34
C PRO A 121 -11.91 24.17 -2.10
N LEU A 122 -11.79 22.85 -2.28
CA LEU A 122 -11.49 21.93 -1.20
C LEU A 122 -10.11 22.22 -0.59
N LEU A 123 -9.08 22.41 -1.43
CA LEU A 123 -7.70 22.54 -0.98
C LEU A 123 -7.33 23.95 -0.50
N LEU A 124 -7.88 24.99 -1.13
CA LEU A 124 -7.48 26.38 -0.88
C LEU A 124 -8.44 27.13 0.05
N HIS A 125 -9.67 26.64 0.24
CA HIS A 125 -10.67 27.26 1.11
C HIS A 125 -11.11 26.33 2.25
N ASP A 126 -11.67 25.17 1.93
CA ASP A 126 -12.33 24.34 2.94
C ASP A 126 -11.33 23.70 3.90
N LEU A 127 -10.27 23.08 3.36
CA LEU A 127 -9.25 22.41 4.17
C LEU A 127 -8.50 23.38 5.11
N PRO A 128 -8.01 24.56 4.66
CA PRO A 128 -7.40 25.53 5.55
C PRO A 128 -8.37 26.06 6.62
N THR A 129 -9.63 26.28 6.26
CA THR A 129 -10.67 26.74 7.20
C THR A 129 -10.92 25.69 8.27
N LEU A 130 -11.07 24.42 7.90
CA LEU A 130 -11.23 23.31 8.83
C LEU A 130 -10.01 23.14 9.75
N LEU A 131 -8.80 23.30 9.22
CA LEU A 131 -7.58 23.20 10.02
C LEU A 131 -7.44 24.36 11.02
N ALA A 132 -7.75 25.59 10.59
CA ALA A 132 -7.75 26.76 11.47
C ALA A 132 -8.78 26.61 12.60
N GLN A 133 -9.98 26.14 12.27
CA GLN A 133 -11.02 25.84 13.25
C GLN A 133 -10.59 24.74 14.22
N HIS A 134 -10.04 23.64 13.70
CA HIS A 134 -9.51 22.54 14.51
C HIS A 134 -8.45 23.04 15.52
N TYR A 135 -7.52 23.87 15.07
CA TYR A 135 -6.49 24.43 15.94
C TYR A 135 -7.06 25.37 17.00
N ALA A 136 -8.01 26.25 16.63
CA ALA A 136 -8.67 27.15 17.57
C ALA A 136 -9.46 26.39 18.65
N ASP A 137 -10.17 25.33 18.27
CA ASP A 137 -10.92 24.47 19.18
C ASP A 137 -9.97 23.67 20.10
N TYR A 138 -8.86 23.17 19.57
CA TYR A 138 -7.82 22.52 20.37
C TYR A 138 -7.27 23.46 21.45
N ARG A 139 -6.90 24.69 21.07
CA ARG A 139 -6.40 25.70 22.02
C ARG A 139 -7.46 26.08 23.06
N SER A 140 -8.72 26.15 22.64
CA SER A 140 -9.86 26.41 23.53
C SER A 140 -10.09 25.27 24.53
N ALA A 141 -9.98 24.02 24.09
CA ALA A 141 -10.06 22.85 24.97
C ALA A 141 -8.87 22.80 25.94
N GLN A 142 -7.66 23.08 25.45
CA GLN A 142 -6.44 23.13 26.27
C GLN A 142 -6.50 24.20 27.35
N ALA A 143 -7.03 25.39 27.04
CA ALA A 143 -7.18 26.47 28.02
C ALA A 143 -8.19 26.15 29.14
N LYS A 144 -9.14 25.25 28.90
CA LYS A 144 -10.12 24.78 29.89
C LYS A 144 -9.61 23.63 30.76
N LEU A 145 -8.51 22.98 30.35
CA LEU A 145 -7.95 21.84 31.08
C LEU A 145 -7.62 22.23 32.54
N HIS A 146 -7.93 21.36 33.49
CA HIS A 146 -7.75 21.57 34.93
C HIS A 146 -8.53 22.76 35.54
N THR A 147 -9.47 23.36 34.79
CA THR A 147 -10.38 24.38 35.34
C THR A 147 -11.69 23.75 35.83
N SER A 148 -12.46 24.49 36.63
CA SER A 148 -13.80 24.07 37.06
C SER A 148 -14.76 23.81 35.88
N TYR A 149 -14.52 24.46 34.74
CA TYR A 149 -15.30 24.30 33.51
C TYR A 149 -15.03 22.97 32.78
N ALA A 150 -14.02 22.19 33.19
CA ALA A 150 -13.70 20.88 32.63
C ALA A 150 -14.28 19.73 33.48
N ALA A 151 -15.60 19.75 33.70
CA ALA A 151 -16.30 18.82 34.60
C ALA A 151 -15.67 18.78 36.01
N GLY A 152 -15.38 19.95 36.59
CA GLY A 152 -14.69 20.04 37.88
C GLY A 152 -13.19 19.70 37.80
N GLY A 153 -12.58 19.78 36.62
CA GLY A 153 -11.16 19.53 36.38
C GLY A 153 -10.80 18.09 36.04
N SER A 154 -11.78 17.18 35.93
CA SER A 154 -11.55 15.75 35.66
C SER A 154 -11.63 15.37 34.17
N ALA A 155 -12.15 16.25 33.30
CA ALA A 155 -12.25 15.94 31.88
C ALA A 155 -10.88 16.00 31.19
N THR A 156 -10.60 15.02 30.34
CA THR A 156 -9.36 14.96 29.55
C THR A 156 -9.42 15.89 28.34
N LEU A 157 -8.26 16.22 27.78
CA LEU A 157 -8.19 17.07 26.59
C LEU A 157 -8.98 16.49 25.39
N PRO A 158 -8.90 15.19 25.04
CA PRO A 158 -9.73 14.60 24.00
C PRO A 158 -11.24 14.74 24.26
N GLN A 159 -11.68 14.55 25.50
CA GLN A 159 -13.09 14.70 25.87
C GLN A 159 -13.56 16.16 25.73
N LEU A 160 -12.75 17.12 26.19
CA LEU A 160 -13.06 18.54 26.04
C LEU A 160 -13.13 18.95 24.57
N PHE A 161 -12.20 18.47 23.75
CA PHE A 161 -12.19 18.74 22.31
C PHE A 161 -13.41 18.12 21.62
N HIS A 162 -13.72 16.86 21.91
CA HIS A 162 -14.87 16.16 21.32
C HIS A 162 -16.20 16.85 21.67
N ASN A 163 -16.33 17.43 22.86
CA ASN A 163 -17.53 18.19 23.23
C ASN A 163 -17.69 19.49 22.43
N LEU A 164 -16.59 20.07 21.90
CA LEU A 164 -16.65 21.22 21.00
C LEU A 164 -16.97 20.79 19.56
N GLN A 165 -16.42 19.67 19.12
CA GLN A 165 -16.56 19.15 17.75
C GLN A 165 -16.99 17.67 17.76
N PRO A 166 -18.25 17.36 18.12
CA PRO A 166 -18.73 15.99 18.13
C PRO A 166 -18.92 15.52 16.68
N HIS A 167 -18.36 14.36 16.35
CA HIS A 167 -18.52 13.73 15.04
C HIS A 167 -19.00 12.29 15.21
N MET A 168 -20.04 11.88 14.47
CA MET A 168 -20.67 10.55 14.62
C MET A 168 -19.70 9.38 14.39
N ALA A 169 -18.65 9.58 13.60
CA ALA A 169 -17.63 8.58 13.32
C ALA A 169 -16.55 8.44 14.41
N LEU A 170 -16.56 9.27 15.46
CA LEU A 170 -15.51 9.32 16.47
C LEU A 170 -16.10 9.29 17.89
N SER A 171 -15.49 8.52 18.78
CA SER A 171 -15.77 8.60 20.22
C SER A 171 -14.98 9.73 20.89
N ALA A 172 -15.34 10.08 22.11
CA ALA A 172 -14.61 11.07 22.91
C ALA A 172 -13.15 10.65 23.22
N GLU A 173 -12.87 9.35 23.17
CA GLU A 173 -11.54 8.75 23.33
C GLU A 173 -10.77 8.67 22.01
N GLY A 174 -11.32 9.19 20.91
CA GLY A 174 -10.70 9.16 19.58
C GLY A 174 -10.83 7.81 18.87
N LYS A 175 -11.71 6.91 19.34
CA LYS A 175 -11.97 5.64 18.65
C LYS A 175 -12.87 5.88 17.44
N VAL A 176 -12.45 5.37 16.28
CA VAL A 176 -13.25 5.43 15.05
C VAL A 176 -14.37 4.40 15.10
N ASP A 177 -15.60 4.82 14.76
CA ASP A 177 -16.73 3.92 14.62
C ASP A 177 -16.63 3.12 13.31
N GLU A 178 -16.45 1.81 13.46
CA GLU A 178 -16.37 0.88 12.34
C GLU A 178 -17.68 0.82 11.54
N ALA A 179 -18.84 1.00 12.17
CA ALA A 179 -20.13 1.00 11.47
C ALA A 179 -20.27 2.18 10.52
N TYR A 180 -19.84 3.37 10.95
CA TYR A 180 -19.75 4.53 10.10
C TYR A 180 -18.84 4.30 8.88
N ILE A 181 -17.63 3.75 9.10
CA ILE A 181 -16.69 3.47 8.00
C ILE A 181 -17.25 2.42 7.04
N ARG A 182 -17.91 1.37 7.57
CA ARG A 182 -18.61 0.37 6.75
C ARG A 182 -19.66 1.02 5.85
N GLN A 183 -20.51 1.89 6.39
CA GLN A 183 -21.55 2.57 5.61
C GLN A 183 -20.95 3.51 4.56
N ALA A 184 -19.98 4.33 4.94
CA ALA A 184 -19.32 5.25 4.01
C ALA A 184 -18.66 4.52 2.84
N LEU A 185 -18.03 3.37 3.10
CA LEU A 185 -17.44 2.54 2.05
C LEU A 185 -18.48 1.86 1.17
N ASP A 186 -19.63 1.47 1.71
CA ASP A 186 -20.73 0.92 0.92
C ASP A 186 -21.25 1.95 -0.09
N ASP A 187 -21.40 3.21 0.34
CA ASP A 187 -21.80 4.33 -0.51
C ASP A 187 -20.75 4.63 -1.60
N VAL A 188 -19.45 4.57 -1.25
CA VAL A 188 -18.36 4.71 -2.24
C VAL A 188 -18.37 3.57 -3.25
N LEU A 189 -18.54 2.32 -2.80
CA LEU A 189 -18.61 1.16 -3.69
C LEU A 189 -19.79 1.25 -4.64
N LYS A 190 -20.96 1.64 -4.12
CA LYS A 190 -22.18 1.88 -4.92
C LYS A 190 -21.97 2.98 -5.95
N ALA A 191 -21.22 4.02 -5.60
CA ALA A 191 -20.94 5.11 -6.50
C ALA A 191 -19.91 4.74 -7.57
N CYS A 192 -18.95 3.84 -7.28
CA CYS A 192 -17.83 3.54 -8.17
C CYS A 192 -18.02 2.31 -9.07
N LEU A 193 -18.84 1.35 -8.67
CA LEU A 193 -19.04 0.10 -9.40
C LEU A 193 -20.26 0.16 -10.33
N PRO A 194 -20.20 -0.50 -11.51
CA PRO A 194 -21.38 -0.76 -12.31
C PRO A 194 -22.32 -1.73 -11.59
N GLU A 195 -23.60 -1.73 -11.97
CA GLU A 195 -24.63 -2.58 -11.35
C GLU A 195 -24.25 -4.06 -11.37
N GLU A 196 -23.66 -4.54 -12.47
CA GLU A 196 -23.20 -5.93 -12.65
C GLU A 196 -22.19 -6.38 -11.58
N ASP A 197 -21.27 -5.50 -11.17
CA ASP A 197 -20.24 -5.80 -10.16
C ASP A 197 -20.70 -5.45 -8.73
N TYR A 198 -21.78 -4.66 -8.57
CA TYR A 198 -22.31 -4.26 -7.25
C TYR A 198 -23.46 -5.15 -6.74
N GLU A 199 -24.24 -5.75 -7.65
CA GLU A 199 -25.36 -6.64 -7.33
C GLU A 199 -24.94 -7.88 -6.50
N PRO A 200 -23.81 -8.55 -6.78
CA PRO A 200 -23.38 -9.72 -6.01
C PRO A 200 -23.01 -9.35 -4.56
N GLU A 201 -23.88 -9.70 -3.61
CA GLU A 201 -23.69 -9.32 -2.20
C GLU A 201 -22.42 -9.90 -1.58
N SER A 202 -22.04 -11.11 -1.95
CA SER A 202 -20.88 -11.82 -1.39
C SER A 202 -19.58 -11.10 -1.74
N GLU A 203 -19.37 -10.76 -3.02
CA GLU A 203 -18.19 -10.02 -3.48
C GLU A 203 -18.16 -8.62 -2.89
N ARG A 204 -19.30 -7.91 -2.91
CA ARG A 204 -19.44 -6.58 -2.32
C ARG A 204 -19.04 -6.57 -0.84
N TYR A 205 -19.56 -7.49 -0.03
CA TYR A 205 -19.24 -7.56 1.40
C TYR A 205 -17.78 -7.91 1.64
N ILE A 206 -17.21 -8.85 0.89
CA ILE A 206 -15.79 -9.19 1.03
C ILE A 206 -14.92 -7.97 0.72
N ILE A 207 -15.18 -7.26 -0.37
CA ILE A 207 -14.43 -6.07 -0.76
C ILE A 207 -14.59 -4.96 0.28
N ARG A 208 -15.81 -4.69 0.74
CA ARG A 208 -16.07 -3.72 1.80
C ARG A 208 -15.27 -4.04 3.05
N GLU A 209 -15.30 -5.29 3.52
CA GLU A 209 -14.57 -5.69 4.72
C GLU A 209 -13.05 -5.60 4.56
N ILE A 210 -12.51 -5.87 3.36
CA ILE A 210 -11.08 -5.63 3.07
C ILE A 210 -10.78 -4.14 3.22
N LEU A 211 -11.57 -3.27 2.58
CA LEU A 211 -11.35 -1.81 2.61
C LEU A 211 -11.46 -1.25 4.04
N VAL A 212 -12.46 -1.69 4.82
CA VAL A 212 -12.63 -1.33 6.23
C VAL A 212 -11.37 -1.69 7.02
N LYS A 213 -10.87 -2.92 6.88
CA LYS A 213 -9.67 -3.37 7.61
C LYS A 213 -8.42 -2.61 7.19
N VAL A 214 -8.26 -2.35 5.90
CA VAL A 214 -7.15 -1.54 5.38
C VAL A 214 -7.20 -0.13 5.97
N ILE A 215 -8.36 0.52 5.93
CA ILE A 215 -8.52 1.89 6.42
C ILE A 215 -8.31 1.96 7.93
N LEU A 216 -9.00 1.13 8.72
CA LEU A 216 -8.98 1.17 10.18
C LEU A 216 -7.68 0.64 10.80
N HIS A 217 -7.07 -0.41 10.24
CA HIS A 217 -5.91 -1.05 10.85
C HIS A 217 -4.58 -0.67 10.18
N SER A 218 -4.60 -0.14 8.95
CA SER A 218 -3.36 0.18 8.23
C SER A 218 -3.18 1.67 7.94
N ILE A 219 -4.23 2.37 7.52
CA ILE A 219 -4.13 3.78 7.09
C ILE A 219 -4.28 4.71 8.29
N ILE A 220 -5.45 4.72 8.94
CA ILE A 220 -5.79 5.67 10.02
C ILE A 220 -4.71 5.69 11.11
N PRO A 221 -4.28 4.55 11.68
CA PRO A 221 -3.29 4.56 12.77
C PRO A 221 -1.93 5.13 12.37
N LYS A 222 -1.61 5.20 11.07
CA LYS A 222 -0.36 5.77 10.55
C LYS A 222 -0.51 7.25 10.22
N VAL A 223 -1.56 7.61 9.49
CA VAL A 223 -1.73 8.99 9.00
C VAL A 223 -2.08 9.98 10.11
N THR A 224 -2.61 9.49 11.23
CA THR A 224 -2.88 10.32 12.42
C THR A 224 -1.67 10.51 13.31
N GLN A 225 -0.52 9.87 13.02
CA GLN A 225 0.66 10.00 13.85
C GLN A 225 1.33 11.36 13.66
N PRO A 226 1.77 12.04 14.73
CA PRO A 226 2.45 13.33 14.63
C PRO A 226 3.65 13.31 13.69
N TRP A 227 4.48 12.25 13.75
CA TRP A 227 5.66 12.12 12.88
C TRP A 227 5.27 12.04 11.39
N PHE A 228 4.16 11.35 11.07
CA PHE A 228 3.70 11.17 9.69
C PHE A 228 3.19 12.48 9.13
N ILE A 229 2.37 13.21 9.91
CA ILE A 229 1.86 14.52 9.54
C ILE A 229 3.02 15.49 9.31
N HIS A 230 3.96 15.57 10.26
CA HIS A 230 5.13 16.45 10.16
C HIS A 230 6.00 16.12 8.94
N GLN A 231 6.33 14.84 8.73
CA GLN A 231 7.10 14.41 7.56
C GLN A 231 6.38 14.72 6.25
N THR A 232 5.06 14.57 6.21
CA THR A 232 4.25 14.92 5.03
C THR A 232 4.33 16.41 4.74
N VAL A 233 4.18 17.28 5.75
CA VAL A 233 4.31 18.73 5.59
C VAL A 233 5.70 19.11 5.09
N LEU A 234 6.77 18.57 5.70
CA LEU A 234 8.14 18.82 5.27
C LEU A 234 8.40 18.38 3.82
N ASN A 235 7.87 17.22 3.43
CA ASN A 235 8.00 16.74 2.06
C ASN A 235 7.26 17.64 1.06
N LEU A 236 6.11 18.20 1.43
CA LEU A 236 5.30 19.08 0.57
C LEU A 236 5.88 20.50 0.44
N VAL A 237 6.45 21.05 1.52
CA VAL A 237 7.14 22.35 1.49
C VAL A 237 8.43 22.28 0.66
N GLY A 238 8.96 21.06 0.46
CA GLY A 238 10.24 20.81 -0.17
C GLY A 238 11.35 20.84 0.88
N ARG A 239 12.25 19.85 0.83
CA ARG A 239 13.55 19.98 1.50
C ARG A 239 14.33 21.05 0.74
N GLU A 240 15.03 21.95 1.45
CA GLU A 240 16.11 22.67 0.78
C GLU A 240 17.01 21.62 0.11
N PRO A 241 17.41 21.80 -1.16
CA PRO A 241 18.36 20.89 -1.77
C PRO A 241 19.59 20.88 -0.88
N ASP A 242 19.94 19.70 -0.35
CA ASP A 242 21.08 19.54 0.54
C ASP A 242 22.29 20.21 -0.11
N ALA A 243 22.71 21.33 0.46
CA ALA A 243 24.00 21.90 0.14
C ALA A 243 25.02 20.84 0.53
N GLU A 244 25.61 20.18 -0.46
CA GLU A 244 26.63 19.14 -0.38
C GLU A 244 27.95 19.63 0.29
N GLN A 245 27.90 20.73 1.05
CA GLN A 245 29.00 21.34 1.79
C GLN A 245 28.51 21.88 3.12
N ARG A 246 28.36 20.98 4.10
CA ARG A 246 28.66 21.24 5.52
C ARG A 246 28.93 19.92 6.22
N SER A 247 30.01 19.29 5.78
CA SER A 247 30.59 18.04 6.29
C SER A 247 31.06 18.07 7.76
N GLU A 248 30.53 18.95 8.62
CA GLU A 248 30.94 19.03 10.03
C GLU A 248 29.79 19.21 11.05
N VAL A 249 28.53 19.31 10.62
CA VAL A 249 27.40 19.49 11.57
C VAL A 249 26.59 18.20 11.81
N CYS A 250 26.90 17.13 11.06
CA CYS A 250 26.16 15.86 11.14
C CYS A 250 26.42 15.04 12.41
N SER A 251 27.35 15.44 13.28
CA SER A 251 27.54 14.79 14.58
C SER A 251 26.58 15.27 15.66
N LEU A 252 25.81 16.35 15.43
CA LEU A 252 24.91 16.93 16.44
C LEU A 252 23.46 16.43 16.36
N PHE A 253 23.01 15.93 15.20
CA PHE A 253 21.63 15.46 15.03
C PHE A 253 21.40 14.00 15.44
N ASP A 254 22.42 13.12 15.32
CA ASP A 254 22.33 11.74 15.84
C ASP A 254 22.26 11.71 17.37
N LEU A 255 22.89 12.68 18.05
CA LEU A 255 22.80 12.83 19.51
C LEU A 255 21.40 13.30 19.96
N SER A 256 20.69 14.11 19.17
CA SER A 256 19.37 14.62 19.56
C SER A 256 18.27 13.55 19.44
N ALA A 257 18.35 12.64 18.47
CA ALA A 257 17.40 11.54 18.34
C ALA A 257 17.62 10.47 19.41
N HIS A 258 18.88 10.23 19.79
CA HIS A 258 19.19 9.29 20.87
C HIS A 258 18.78 9.83 22.24
N LEU A 259 19.01 11.12 22.51
CA LEU A 259 18.58 11.78 23.75
C LEU A 259 17.05 11.83 23.89
N TYR A 260 16.30 11.99 22.79
CA TYR A 260 14.83 11.98 22.83
C TYR A 260 14.25 10.60 23.13
N MET A 261 14.93 9.52 22.72
CA MET A 261 14.54 8.16 23.07
C MET A 261 14.93 7.80 24.51
N GLU A 262 16.08 8.28 24.99
CA GLU A 262 16.56 8.05 26.37
C GLU A 262 15.73 8.83 27.42
N ILE A 263 15.26 10.04 27.08
CA ILE A 263 14.33 10.81 27.92
C ILE A 263 12.95 10.15 28.00
N LEU A 264 12.48 9.51 26.91
CA LEU A 264 11.18 8.81 26.91
C LEU A 264 11.22 7.48 27.68
N GLU A 265 12.38 6.83 27.79
CA GLU A 265 12.56 5.61 28.59
C GLU A 265 12.76 5.88 30.09
N MET A 266 13.12 7.11 30.49
CA MET A 266 13.28 7.49 31.91
C MET A 266 11.99 8.00 32.57
N GLU A 267 10.91 8.20 31.81
CA GLU A 267 9.61 8.70 32.32
C GLU A 267 8.50 7.63 32.31
N LEU A 268 8.88 6.35 32.44
CA LEU A 268 8.02 5.21 32.76
C LEU A 268 8.38 4.57 34.11
#